data_AF-A0A809SA10-F1
#
_entry.id   AF-A0A809SA10-F1
#
_cell.length_a   1.000
_cell.length_b   1.000
_cell.length_c   1.000
_cell.angle_alpha   90.00
_cell.angle_beta   90.00
_cell.angle_gamma   90.00
#
_symmetry.space_group_name_H-M   'P 1'
#
loop_
_entity.id
_entity.type
_entity.pdbx_description
1 polymer ?
#
loop_
_entity_poly.entity_id
_entity_poly.type
_entity_poly.pdbx_seq_one_letter_code
_entity_poly.pdbx_strand_id
1 'polypeptide(L)'
;MKKVILSNVFSYLSFILSSQMAYAAESTLCKTDEEIILSCPVKGKERKIISICAKNTVDSKELSYIEYRFGTQKNTEMTYLVTKDNTAKIYRGLYDGTYSVFFGFKIKEYFYIAEVPQEVKGAHMNVIVRKNNTRIATILCKANNWEENKNIKTPLLTEVDGEALMEGKIEPTK
;
A
#
# COMPACT_ATOMS: atom_id res chain seq x y z
N MET A 1 -40.50 66.80 21.02
CA MET A 1 -41.08 65.83 20.07
C MET A 1 -39.95 65.14 19.31
N LYS A 2 -40.01 63.80 19.24
CA LYS A 2 -39.36 62.82 18.35
C LYS A 2 -37.83 62.85 18.12
N LYS A 3 -37.17 61.87 18.76
CA LYS A 3 -35.90 61.24 18.35
C LYS A 3 -36.05 60.68 16.93
N VAL A 4 -35.04 60.87 16.07
CA VAL A 4 -34.87 60.06 14.86
C VAL A 4 -33.59 59.26 15.02
N ILE A 5 -33.79 57.95 15.10
CA ILE A 5 -32.81 56.89 15.07
C ILE A 5 -32.49 56.65 13.60
N LEU A 6 -31.20 56.60 13.23
CA LEU A 6 -30.76 55.93 12.01
C LEU A 6 -29.47 55.17 12.33
N SER A 7 -29.70 53.94 12.78
CA SER A 7 -28.73 52.86 12.82
C SER A 7 -28.29 52.55 11.38
N ASN A 8 -27.05 52.86 11.04
CA ASN A 8 -26.42 52.35 9.83
C ASN A 8 -25.59 51.12 10.18
N VAL A 9 -26.28 49.99 10.03
CA VAL A 9 -25.74 48.65 9.84
C VAL A 9 -24.77 48.72 8.65
N PHE A 10 -23.47 48.78 8.89
CA PHE A 10 -22.48 48.62 7.82
C PHE A 10 -21.44 47.58 8.21
N SER A 11 -21.65 46.40 7.62
CA SER A 11 -20.62 45.46 7.23
C SER A 11 -19.90 44.74 8.35
N TYR A 12 -20.58 43.73 8.90
CA TYR A 12 -19.90 42.54 9.43
C TYR A 12 -19.03 41.95 8.32
N LEU A 13 -17.73 42.27 8.33
CA LEU A 13 -16.72 41.57 7.56
C LEU A 13 -16.61 40.16 8.16
N SER A 14 -17.50 39.28 7.70
CA SER A 14 -17.49 37.86 8.03
C SER A 14 -16.22 37.28 7.42
N PHE A 15 -15.17 37.20 8.24
CA PHE A 15 -13.95 36.46 7.93
C PHE A 15 -14.35 34.98 7.94
N ILE A 16 -14.84 34.49 6.80
CA ILE A 16 -15.06 33.06 6.57
C ILE A 16 -13.67 32.43 6.65
N LEU A 17 -13.33 31.92 7.84
CA LEU A 17 -12.20 31.04 8.05
C LEU A 17 -12.53 29.75 7.29
N SER A 18 -12.21 29.74 6.00
CA SER A 18 -12.20 28.53 5.19
C SER A 18 -11.13 27.63 5.79
N SER A 19 -11.50 26.78 6.74
CA SER A 19 -10.67 25.68 7.20
C SER A 19 -10.44 24.79 5.97
N GLN A 20 -9.33 25.02 5.29
CA GLN A 20 -8.83 24.09 4.31
C GLN A 20 -8.53 22.82 5.08
N MET A 21 -9.44 21.85 5.03
CA MET A 21 -9.11 20.47 5.34
C MET A 21 -8.01 20.08 4.36
N ALA A 22 -6.76 20.25 4.78
CA ALA A 22 -5.63 19.63 4.10
C ALA A 22 -5.85 18.13 4.27
N TYR A 23 -6.47 17.52 3.26
CA TYR A 23 -6.50 16.08 3.12
C TYR A 23 -5.03 15.67 2.97
N ALA A 24 -4.42 15.21 4.06
CA ALA A 24 -3.07 14.70 4.03
C ALA A 24 -3.12 13.48 3.10
N ALA A 25 -2.65 13.65 1.87
CA ALA A 25 -2.58 12.58 0.90
C ALA A 25 -1.89 11.37 1.56
N GLU A 26 -2.54 10.21 1.45
CA GLU A 26 -2.08 8.98 2.05
C GLU A 26 -0.64 8.69 1.63
N SER A 27 0.20 8.33 2.60
CA SER A 27 1.64 8.19 2.36
C SER A 27 1.92 6.89 1.61
N THR A 28 2.19 6.99 0.31
CA THR A 28 2.64 5.91 -0.57
C THR A 28 4.00 6.20 -1.19
N LEU A 29 4.70 5.16 -1.63
CA LEU A 29 5.87 5.26 -2.51
C LEU A 29 5.52 5.09 -3.99
N CYS A 30 4.24 4.91 -4.32
CA CYS A 30 3.78 4.86 -5.70
C CYS A 30 3.78 6.26 -6.31
N LYS A 31 4.12 6.34 -7.59
CA LYS A 31 4.08 7.58 -8.38
C LYS A 31 2.64 7.91 -8.73
N THR A 32 2.40 9.16 -9.10
CA THR A 32 1.06 9.69 -9.42
C THR A 32 0.37 8.94 -10.56
N ASP A 33 1.15 8.31 -11.44
CA ASP A 33 0.69 7.60 -12.62
C ASP A 33 0.70 6.06 -12.43
N GLU A 34 0.92 5.60 -11.20
CA GLU A 34 0.89 4.21 -10.77
C GLU A 34 -0.35 3.93 -9.92
N GLU A 35 -0.84 2.70 -10.00
CA GLU A 35 -1.85 2.15 -9.13
C GLU A 35 -1.21 1.58 -7.85
N ILE A 36 -1.86 1.80 -6.71
CA ILE A 36 -1.42 1.29 -5.41
C ILE A 36 -2.03 -0.10 -5.22
N ILE A 37 -1.20 -1.15 -5.28
CA ILE A 37 -1.62 -2.49 -4.86
C ILE A 37 -1.66 -2.55 -3.33
N LEU A 38 -0.56 -2.13 -2.70
CA LEU A 38 -0.50 -1.92 -1.25
C LEU A 38 0.46 -0.78 -0.85
N SER A 39 0.27 -0.21 0.34
CA SER A 39 1.05 0.86 0.96
C SER A 39 0.98 0.77 2.49
N CYS A 40 2.06 0.31 3.11
CA CYS A 40 2.24 0.12 4.54
C CYS A 40 3.11 1.23 5.15
N PRO A 41 2.56 2.26 5.80
CA PRO A 41 3.35 3.10 6.69
C PRO A 41 3.85 2.26 7.87
N VAL A 42 5.16 2.17 8.06
CA VAL A 42 5.76 1.30 9.08
C VAL A 42 5.54 1.87 10.48
N LYS A 43 4.95 1.07 11.36
CA LYS A 43 4.72 1.43 12.76
C LYS A 43 6.04 1.57 13.51
N GLY A 44 6.17 2.64 14.30
CA GLY A 44 7.38 2.89 15.12
C GLY A 44 8.63 3.30 14.32
N LYS A 45 8.51 3.53 13.00
CA LYS A 45 9.60 4.07 12.17
C LYS A 45 9.12 5.33 11.49
N GLU A 46 9.83 6.43 11.69
CA GLU A 46 9.43 7.71 11.11
C GLU A 46 9.50 7.66 9.59
N ARG A 47 8.36 7.98 8.96
CA ARG A 47 8.20 8.17 7.50
C ARG A 47 8.61 6.97 6.64
N LYS A 48 8.83 5.79 7.24
CA LYS A 48 9.09 4.56 6.50
C LYS A 48 7.80 4.00 5.94
N ILE A 49 7.84 3.63 4.68
CA ILE A 49 6.71 3.13 3.92
C ILE A 49 7.20 1.92 3.12
N ILE A 50 6.36 0.90 3.05
CA ILE A 50 6.49 -0.20 2.08
C ILE A 50 5.34 -0.04 1.10
N SER A 51 5.57 -0.11 -0.20
CA SER A 51 4.48 -0.10 -1.19
C SER A 51 4.70 -1.16 -2.25
N ILE A 52 3.61 -1.72 -2.79
CA ILE A 52 3.64 -2.43 -4.07
C ILE A 52 2.84 -1.57 -5.04
N CYS A 53 3.50 -1.18 -6.12
CA CYS A 53 2.99 -0.25 -7.10
C CYS A 53 2.90 -0.94 -8.45
N ALA A 54 1.85 -0.64 -9.21
CA ALA A 54 1.59 -1.18 -10.53
C ALA A 54 1.50 -0.06 -11.55
N LYS A 55 2.10 -0.24 -12.71
CA LYS A 55 2.01 0.74 -13.80
C LYS A 55 1.32 0.13 -15.00
N ASN A 56 0.30 0.81 -15.52
CA ASN A 56 -0.31 0.47 -16.79
C ASN A 56 0.58 0.84 -17.98
N THR A 57 0.50 0.05 -19.04
CA THR A 57 0.97 0.42 -20.38
C THR A 57 0.22 1.66 -20.90
N VAL A 58 0.78 2.35 -21.90
CA VAL A 58 0.18 3.56 -22.48
C VAL A 58 -1.24 3.30 -22.99
N ASP A 59 -1.53 2.08 -23.46
CA ASP A 59 -2.85 1.68 -23.97
C ASP A 59 -3.80 1.16 -22.87
N SER A 60 -3.38 1.18 -21.59
CA SER A 60 -4.15 0.83 -20.39
C SER A 60 -4.74 -0.59 -20.33
N LYS A 61 -4.38 -1.48 -21.26
CA LYS A 61 -4.92 -2.85 -21.31
C LYS A 61 -4.13 -3.85 -20.46
N GLU A 62 -2.87 -3.55 -20.18
CA GLU A 62 -1.97 -4.44 -19.44
C GLU A 62 -1.00 -3.64 -18.57
N LEU A 63 -0.53 -4.24 -17.46
CA LEU A 63 0.53 -3.65 -16.65
C LEU A 63 1.90 -3.77 -17.35
N SER A 64 2.67 -2.69 -17.35
CA SER A 64 4.07 -2.66 -17.77
C SER A 64 5.00 -3.20 -16.69
N TYR A 65 4.72 -2.91 -15.42
CA TYR A 65 5.49 -3.44 -14.30
C TYR A 65 4.69 -3.49 -12.99
N ILE A 66 5.20 -4.30 -12.06
CA ILE A 66 4.88 -4.23 -10.63
C ILE A 66 6.20 -4.03 -9.89
N GLU A 67 6.22 -3.16 -8.89
CA GLU A 67 7.41 -2.90 -8.10
C GLU A 67 7.09 -2.84 -6.61
N TYR A 68 7.78 -3.66 -5.82
CA TYR A 68 7.86 -3.46 -4.38
C TYR A 68 8.88 -2.37 -4.08
N ARG A 69 8.55 -1.45 -3.16
CA ARG A 69 9.42 -0.37 -2.70
C ARG A 69 9.43 -0.32 -1.17
N PHE A 70 10.59 -0.06 -0.59
CA PHE A 70 10.74 0.29 0.82
C PHE A 70 11.62 1.53 0.95
N GLY A 71 11.22 2.46 1.81
CA GLY A 71 11.98 3.68 2.05
C GLY A 71 11.12 4.78 2.64
N THR A 72 11.42 6.02 2.27
CA THR A 72 10.64 7.22 2.58
C THR A 72 10.24 7.89 1.28
N GLN A 73 9.28 8.82 1.30
CA GLN A 73 8.90 9.59 0.10
C GLN A 73 10.08 10.31 -0.59
N LYS A 74 11.15 10.61 0.15
CA LYS A 74 12.33 11.31 -0.37
C LYS A 74 13.48 10.38 -0.76
N ASN A 75 13.47 9.13 -0.31
CA ASN A 75 14.57 8.20 -0.50
C ASN A 75 14.06 6.76 -0.50
N THR A 76 14.13 6.10 -1.65
CA THR A 76 13.83 4.67 -1.78
C THR A 76 15.08 3.88 -1.46
N GLU A 77 14.99 2.97 -0.49
CA GLU A 77 16.13 2.20 0.03
C GLU A 77 16.20 0.79 -0.55
N MET A 78 15.06 0.25 -0.97
CA MET A 78 15.00 -1.05 -1.62
C MET A 78 13.87 -1.05 -2.65
N THR A 79 14.17 -1.63 -3.81
CA THR A 79 13.17 -1.93 -4.83
C THR A 79 13.26 -3.40 -5.26
N TYR A 80 12.14 -3.93 -5.72
CA TYR A 80 12.08 -5.21 -6.40
C TYR A 80 11.10 -5.11 -7.56
N LEU A 81 11.65 -5.00 -8.76
CA LEU A 81 10.92 -4.74 -10.00
C LEU A 81 10.60 -6.04 -10.73
N VAL A 82 9.33 -6.21 -11.08
CA VAL A 82 8.82 -7.29 -11.94
C VAL A 82 8.31 -6.67 -13.22
N THR A 83 8.87 -7.10 -14.34
CA THR A 83 8.41 -6.75 -15.68
C THR A 83 8.12 -8.03 -16.46
N LYS A 84 7.52 -7.92 -17.64
CA LYS A 84 7.31 -9.08 -18.51
C LYS A 84 8.63 -9.70 -18.99
N ASP A 85 9.65 -8.85 -19.13
CA ASP A 85 10.92 -9.20 -19.77
C ASP A 85 11.98 -9.71 -18.79
N ASN A 86 11.68 -9.70 -17.47
CA ASN A 86 12.62 -10.17 -16.46
C ASN A 86 12.16 -11.47 -15.79
N THR A 87 13.09 -12.12 -15.10
CA THR A 87 12.84 -13.38 -14.39
C THR A 87 12.34 -13.16 -12.96
N ALA A 88 12.18 -11.91 -12.52
CA ALA A 88 11.70 -11.59 -11.19
C ALA A 88 10.23 -11.99 -11.06
N LYS A 89 9.83 -12.39 -9.86
CA LYS A 89 8.46 -12.86 -9.58
C LYS A 89 8.00 -12.31 -8.25
N ILE A 90 6.82 -11.71 -8.25
CA ILE A 90 6.00 -11.51 -7.05
C ILE A 90 4.88 -12.56 -7.13
N TYR A 91 4.82 -13.37 -6.09
CA TYR A 91 3.80 -14.38 -5.91
C TYR A 91 2.62 -13.78 -5.17
N ARG A 92 1.40 -14.14 -5.57
CA ARG A 92 0.18 -13.83 -4.81
C ARG A 92 -0.50 -15.12 -4.39
N GLY A 93 -0.91 -15.21 -3.13
CA GLY A 93 -1.71 -16.33 -2.65
C GLY A 93 -2.84 -15.84 -1.77
N LEU A 94 -4.03 -16.40 -1.96
CA LEU A 94 -5.16 -16.23 -1.06
C LEU A 94 -5.15 -17.39 -0.04
N TYR A 95 -5.31 -17.09 1.23
CA TYR A 95 -5.52 -18.09 2.26
C TYR A 95 -6.96 -18.04 2.76
N ASP A 96 -7.78 -18.96 2.28
CA ASP A 96 -9.22 -19.02 2.57
C ASP A 96 -9.54 -19.12 4.06
N GLY A 97 -8.64 -19.70 4.87
CA GLY A 97 -8.83 -19.83 6.32
C GLY A 97 -8.93 -18.48 7.04
N THR A 98 -8.31 -17.42 6.52
CA THR A 98 -8.32 -16.07 7.11
C THR A 98 -8.79 -14.98 6.16
N TYR A 99 -9.09 -15.34 4.91
CA TYR A 99 -9.35 -14.41 3.81
C TYR A 99 -8.24 -13.36 3.62
N SER A 100 -7.01 -13.73 4.00
CA SER A 100 -5.82 -12.88 3.84
C SER A 100 -5.22 -13.09 2.46
N VAL A 101 -4.78 -12.00 1.84
CA VAL A 101 -4.00 -12.03 0.61
C VAL A 101 -2.53 -11.83 0.96
N PHE A 102 -1.68 -12.70 0.45
CA PHE A 102 -0.24 -12.65 0.62
C PHE A 102 0.43 -12.24 -0.68
N PHE A 103 1.40 -11.32 -0.59
CA PHE A 103 2.32 -11.00 -1.68
C PHE A 103 3.74 -11.37 -1.26
N GLY A 104 4.41 -12.23 -2.02
CA GLY A 104 5.73 -12.74 -1.66
C GLY A 104 6.77 -12.59 -2.76
N PHE A 105 8.03 -12.33 -2.41
CA PHE A 105 9.15 -12.40 -3.34
C PHE A 105 10.46 -12.75 -2.63
N LYS A 106 11.44 -13.24 -3.40
CA LYS A 106 12.75 -13.64 -2.88
C LYS A 106 13.86 -12.71 -3.39
N ILE A 107 14.75 -12.34 -2.46
CA ILE A 107 16.03 -11.70 -2.78
C ILE A 107 17.12 -12.52 -2.09
N LYS A 108 17.93 -13.24 -2.88
CA LYS A 108 18.93 -14.18 -2.36
C LYS A 108 18.28 -15.19 -1.39
N GLU A 109 18.78 -15.28 -0.16
CA GLU A 109 18.28 -16.15 0.92
C GLU A 109 17.07 -15.59 1.68
N TYR A 110 16.63 -14.36 1.35
CA TYR A 110 15.55 -13.67 2.03
C TYR A 110 14.23 -13.83 1.28
N PHE A 111 13.17 -14.12 2.02
CA PHE A 111 11.79 -14.12 1.53
C PHE A 111 11.02 -13.01 2.26
N TYR A 112 10.51 -12.06 1.49
CA TYR A 112 9.65 -10.98 1.95
C TYR A 112 8.20 -11.33 1.63
N ILE A 113 7.32 -11.27 2.62
CA ILE A 113 5.92 -11.65 2.50
C ILE A 113 5.08 -10.54 3.12
N ALA A 114 4.34 -9.79 2.31
CA ALA A 114 3.33 -8.86 2.77
C ALA A 114 2.02 -9.61 3.00
N GLU A 115 1.55 -9.63 4.23
CA GLU A 115 0.26 -10.18 4.62
C GLU A 115 -0.77 -9.06 4.68
N VAL A 116 -1.76 -9.13 3.81
CA VAL A 116 -2.89 -8.20 3.74
C VAL A 116 -4.13 -8.92 4.29
N PRO A 117 -4.47 -8.71 5.57
CA PRO A 117 -5.59 -9.40 6.19
C PRO A 117 -6.94 -8.98 5.59
N GLN A 118 -7.97 -9.77 5.88
CA GLN A 118 -9.35 -9.34 5.65
C GLN A 118 -9.64 -8.00 6.35
N GLU A 119 -10.49 -7.16 5.74
CA GLU A 119 -10.88 -5.84 6.27
C GLU A 119 -11.79 -5.96 7.49
N VAL A 120 -11.22 -6.41 8.60
CA VAL A 120 -11.84 -6.39 9.92
C VAL A 120 -11.29 -5.24 10.73
N LYS A 121 -12.10 -4.69 11.63
CA LYS A 121 -11.70 -3.54 12.46
C LYS A 121 -10.45 -3.87 13.26
N GLY A 122 -9.40 -3.05 13.10
CA GLY A 122 -8.12 -3.22 13.79
C GLY A 122 -7.17 -4.22 13.11
N ALA A 123 -7.50 -4.71 11.92
CA ALA A 123 -6.57 -5.47 11.10
C ALA A 123 -5.42 -4.56 10.65
N HIS A 124 -4.21 -5.11 10.68
CA HIS A 124 -3.01 -4.43 10.22
C HIS A 124 -2.29 -5.33 9.22
N MET A 125 -1.94 -4.79 8.06
CA MET A 125 -0.94 -5.43 7.23
C MET A 125 0.36 -5.58 8.02
N ASN A 126 1.12 -6.60 7.68
CA ASN A 126 2.51 -6.71 8.11
C ASN A 126 3.37 -7.23 6.96
N VAL A 127 4.68 -7.02 7.07
CA VAL A 127 5.67 -7.66 6.18
C VAL A 127 6.56 -8.58 7.01
N ILE A 128 6.48 -9.86 6.70
CA ILE A 128 7.29 -10.91 7.29
C ILE A 128 8.55 -11.05 6.45
N VAL A 129 9.71 -11.07 7.11
CA VAL A 129 10.97 -11.38 6.47
C VAL A 129 11.49 -12.70 7.02
N ARG A 130 11.70 -13.65 6.13
CA ARG A 130 12.35 -14.93 6.43
C ARG A 130 13.74 -14.96 5.81
N LYS A 131 14.69 -15.62 6.48
CA LYS A 131 15.99 -16.00 5.93
C LYS A 131 16.15 -17.50 6.10
N ASN A 132 16.37 -18.22 5.01
CA ASN A 132 16.45 -19.70 5.01
C ASN A 132 15.26 -20.34 5.76
N ASN A 133 14.04 -19.91 5.42
CA ASN A 133 12.75 -20.29 6.03
C ASN A 133 12.52 -19.90 7.51
N THR A 134 13.54 -19.40 8.21
CA THR A 134 13.39 -18.87 9.56
C THR A 134 12.89 -17.43 9.53
N ARG A 135 11.81 -17.13 10.26
CA ARG A 135 11.32 -15.75 10.43
C ARG A 135 12.34 -14.94 11.23
N ILE A 136 12.90 -13.89 10.63
CA ILE A 136 13.89 -13.01 11.26
C ILE A 136 13.34 -11.62 11.58
N ALA A 137 12.24 -11.22 10.94
CA ALA A 137 11.58 -9.95 11.24
C ALA A 137 10.08 -10.00 10.92
N THR A 138 9.34 -9.15 11.63
CA THR A 138 7.95 -8.78 11.31
C THR A 138 7.86 -7.26 11.37
N ILE A 139 7.53 -6.64 10.23
CA ILE A 139 7.37 -5.20 10.10
C ILE A 139 5.88 -4.91 10.16
N LEU A 140 5.43 -4.24 11.23
CA LEU A 140 4.01 -3.91 11.41
C LEU A 140 3.65 -2.61 10.70
N CYS A 141 2.50 -2.58 10.03
CA CYS A 141 1.96 -1.36 9.45
C CYS A 141 1.14 -0.57 10.46
N LYS A 142 1.01 0.74 10.25
CA LYS A 142 -0.03 1.56 10.89
C LYS A 142 -1.42 1.11 10.40
N ALA A 143 -2.46 1.51 11.11
CA ALA A 143 -3.84 1.11 10.79
C ALA A 143 -4.20 1.45 9.34
N ASN A 144 -4.99 0.57 8.74
CA ASN A 144 -5.52 0.64 7.39
C ASN A 144 -6.52 1.80 7.25
N ASN A 145 -6.06 2.92 6.72
CA ASN A 145 -6.91 4.04 6.36
C ASN A 145 -6.75 4.42 4.89
N TRP A 146 -6.38 3.46 4.03
CA TRP A 146 -5.96 3.73 2.65
C TRP A 146 -6.50 2.67 1.67
N GLU A 147 -6.61 3.05 0.40
CA GLU A 147 -7.20 2.22 -0.65
C GLU A 147 -6.22 1.15 -1.17
N GLU A 148 -6.61 -0.13 -1.04
CA GLU A 148 -5.87 -1.31 -1.48
C GLU A 148 -6.51 -1.93 -2.72
N ASN A 149 -5.74 -2.16 -3.79
CA ASN A 149 -6.17 -3.07 -4.87
C ASN A 149 -5.49 -4.44 -4.78
N LYS A 150 -5.74 -5.17 -3.69
CA LYS A 150 -5.21 -6.54 -3.49
C LYS A 150 -5.71 -7.58 -4.51
N ASN A 151 -6.81 -7.26 -5.21
CA ASN A 151 -7.47 -8.15 -6.17
C ASN A 151 -7.11 -7.86 -7.63
N ILE A 152 -6.08 -7.04 -7.89
CA ILE A 152 -5.63 -6.71 -9.24
C ILE A 152 -5.35 -7.98 -10.08
N LYS A 153 -5.89 -8.07 -11.29
CA LYS A 153 -5.67 -9.21 -12.19
C LYS A 153 -4.58 -8.85 -13.19
N THR A 154 -3.47 -9.59 -13.17
CA THR A 154 -2.32 -9.29 -14.02
C THR A 154 -1.40 -10.51 -14.20
N PRO A 155 -0.83 -10.72 -15.40
CA PRO A 155 0.16 -11.77 -15.63
C PRO A 155 1.50 -11.53 -14.92
N LEU A 156 1.72 -10.34 -14.34
CA LEU A 156 2.94 -10.02 -13.59
C LEU A 156 2.92 -10.58 -12.16
N LEU A 157 1.75 -10.99 -11.65
CA LEU A 157 1.64 -11.73 -10.40
C LEU A 157 1.55 -13.23 -10.72
N THR A 158 2.32 -14.03 -9.99
CA THR A 158 2.25 -15.49 -10.08
C THR A 158 1.35 -16.01 -8.98
N GLU A 159 0.19 -16.55 -9.34
CA GLU A 159 -0.73 -17.13 -8.36
C GLU A 159 -0.18 -18.43 -7.78
N VAL A 160 -0.26 -18.57 -6.46
CA VAL A 160 0.25 -19.71 -5.69
C VAL A 160 -0.70 -20.03 -4.54
N ASP A 161 -0.52 -21.19 -3.92
CA ASP A 161 -1.19 -21.54 -2.68
C ASP A 161 -0.81 -20.55 -1.55
N GLY A 162 -1.82 -19.92 -0.93
CA GLY A 162 -1.62 -18.89 0.09
C GLY A 162 -1.10 -19.43 1.42
N GLU A 163 -1.47 -20.66 1.79
CA GLU A 163 -1.00 -21.32 3.00
C GLU A 163 0.50 -21.62 2.89
N ALA A 164 0.93 -22.20 1.77
CA ALA A 164 2.33 -22.44 1.46
C ALA A 164 3.13 -21.12 1.38
N LEU A 165 2.57 -20.08 0.75
CA LEU A 165 3.22 -18.77 0.66
C LEU A 165 3.44 -18.13 2.03
N MET A 166 2.45 -18.24 2.93
CA MET A 166 2.56 -17.81 4.32
C MET A 166 3.72 -18.51 5.04
N GLU A 167 4.09 -19.74 4.67
CA GLU A 167 5.23 -20.48 5.24
C GLU A 167 6.58 -20.15 4.56
N GLY A 168 6.58 -19.33 3.51
CA GLY A 168 7.76 -19.06 2.70
C GLY A 168 8.06 -20.15 1.68
N LYS A 169 7.06 -20.92 1.28
CA LYS A 169 7.11 -21.87 0.15
C LYS A 169 6.41 -21.27 -1.07
N ILE A 170 6.70 -21.83 -2.23
CA ILE A 170 6.08 -21.43 -3.51
C ILE A 170 5.51 -22.71 -4.07
N GLU A 171 4.20 -22.88 -3.94
CA GLU A 171 3.49 -24.07 -4.41
C GLU A 171 2.38 -23.60 -5.36
N PRO A 172 2.17 -24.29 -6.50
CA PRO A 172 1.04 -23.97 -7.37
C PRO A 172 -0.28 -24.07 -6.61
N THR A 173 -1.27 -23.28 -7.02
CA THR A 173 -2.65 -23.46 -6.56
C THR A 173 -3.12 -24.87 -6.91
N LYS A 174 -3.78 -25.54 -5.95
CA LYS A 174 -4.38 -26.88 -6.16
C LYS A 174 -5.58 -26.84 -7.10
#